data_AF-A0A238W4Q3-F1
#
_entry.id   AF-A0A238W4Q3-F1
#
_cell.length_a   1.000
_cell.length_b   1.000
_cell.length_c   1.000
_cell.angle_alpha   90.00
_cell.angle_beta   90.00
_cell.angle_gamma   90.00
#
_symmetry.space_group_name_H-M   'P 1'
#
loop_
_entity.id
_entity.type
_entity.pdbx_description
1 polymer ?
#
loop_
_entity_poly.entity_id
_entity_poly.type
_entity_poly.pdbx_seq_one_letter_code
_entity_poly.pdbx_strand_id
1 'polypeptide(L)'
;MSETRGSNRIVAAVAAGSLFALLAITAITAEFEEAAGFPEGESVIHNIGYALFNLGGHDVATIPSEGFLAAFLIVALALDVAVDGAIYLAKREEDGTIISAVGTAFTDGGKDGGER
;
A
#
# COMPACT_ATOMS: atom_id res chain seq x y z
N MET A 1 11.98 -26.24 -20.08
CA MET A 1 12.24 -25.22 -19.02
C MET A 1 11.31 -24.01 -19.12
N SER A 2 10.12 -24.17 -19.72
CA SER A 2 9.12 -23.11 -19.96
C SER A 2 7.92 -23.15 -18.99
N GLU A 3 7.61 -24.31 -18.39
CA GLU A 3 6.48 -24.48 -17.45
C GLU A 3 6.64 -23.69 -16.14
N THR A 4 7.87 -23.59 -15.60
CA THR A 4 8.13 -22.94 -14.30
C THR A 4 7.82 -21.44 -14.34
N ARG A 5 8.03 -20.77 -15.49
CA ARG A 5 7.82 -19.32 -15.65
C ARG A 5 6.33 -18.96 -15.74
N GLY A 6 5.50 -19.86 -16.27
CA GLY A 6 4.04 -19.71 -16.30
C GLY A 6 3.39 -19.96 -14.93
N SER A 7 3.84 -20.99 -14.22
CA SER A 7 3.36 -21.33 -12.87
C SER A 7 3.53 -20.18 -11.87
N ASN A 8 4.69 -19.52 -11.85
CA ASN A 8 4.98 -18.46 -10.88
C ASN A 8 4.08 -17.21 -11.06
N ARG A 9 3.67 -16.91 -12.30
CA ARG A 9 2.73 -15.80 -12.59
C ARG A 9 1.32 -16.11 -12.12
N ILE A 10 0.88 -17.36 -12.28
CA ILE A 10 -0.43 -17.80 -11.81
C ILE A 10 -0.47 -17.74 -10.28
N VAL A 11 0.60 -18.18 -9.59
CA VAL A 11 0.69 -18.07 -8.13
C VAL A 11 0.58 -16.62 -7.66
N ALA A 12 1.30 -15.68 -8.29
CA ALA A 12 1.24 -14.27 -7.95
C ALA A 12 -0.17 -13.66 -8.19
N ALA A 13 -0.79 -13.99 -9.33
CA ALA A 13 -2.13 -13.53 -9.67
C ALA A 13 -3.19 -14.08 -8.69
N VAL A 14 -3.08 -15.35 -8.32
CA VAL A 14 -3.95 -15.98 -7.32
C VAL A 14 -3.75 -15.34 -5.95
N ALA A 15 -2.51 -15.08 -5.53
CA ALA A 15 -2.23 -14.43 -4.26
C ALA A 15 -2.84 -13.02 -4.18
N ALA A 16 -2.61 -12.19 -5.19
CA ALA A 16 -3.19 -10.84 -5.26
C ALA A 16 -4.72 -10.89 -5.34
N GLY A 17 -5.28 -11.77 -6.17
CA GLY A 17 -6.72 -11.95 -6.29
C GLY A 17 -7.37 -12.41 -4.98
N SER A 18 -6.70 -13.30 -4.24
CA SER A 18 -7.17 -13.79 -2.94
C SER A 18 -7.15 -12.70 -1.89
N LEU A 19 -6.10 -11.88 -1.85
CA LEU A 19 -6.04 -10.72 -0.96
C LEU A 19 -7.18 -9.74 -1.21
N PHE A 20 -7.45 -9.43 -2.49
CA PHE A 20 -8.55 -8.52 -2.86
C PHE A 20 -9.92 -9.10 -2.53
N ALA A 21 -10.13 -10.40 -2.80
CA ALA A 21 -11.35 -11.10 -2.45
C ALA A 21 -11.58 -11.11 -0.93
N LEU A 22 -10.54 -11.34 -0.13
CA LEU A 22 -10.62 -11.27 1.34
C LEU A 22 -11.01 -9.87 1.80
N LEU A 23 -10.36 -8.81 1.29
CA LEU A 23 -10.72 -7.43 1.62
C LEU A 23 -12.16 -7.09 1.26
N ALA A 24 -12.63 -7.53 0.08
CA ALA A 24 -14.01 -7.32 -0.36
C ALA A 24 -15.02 -8.05 0.54
N ILE A 25 -14.73 -9.32 0.88
CA ILE A 25 -15.57 -10.09 1.80
C ILE A 25 -15.63 -9.39 3.14
N THR A 26 -14.48 -9.03 3.73
CA THR A 26 -14.41 -8.33 5.01
C THR A 26 -15.21 -7.03 5.00
N ALA A 27 -15.10 -6.22 3.94
CA ALA A 27 -15.83 -4.96 3.83
C ALA A 27 -17.35 -5.16 3.76
N ILE A 28 -17.83 -6.21 3.08
CA ILE A 28 -19.26 -6.51 2.96
C ILE A 28 -19.80 -7.13 4.26
N THR A 29 -19.00 -7.93 4.96
CA THR A 29 -19.42 -8.62 6.19
C THR A 29 -19.19 -7.80 7.45
N ALA A 30 -18.54 -6.65 7.37
CA ALA A 30 -18.28 -5.82 8.54
C ALA A 30 -19.58 -5.20 9.04
N GLU A 31 -19.93 -5.51 10.28
CA GLU A 31 -21.00 -4.84 11.01
C GLU A 31 -20.37 -3.76 11.90
N PHE A 32 -20.90 -2.55 11.80
CA PHE A 32 -20.49 -1.42 12.64
C PHE A 32 -21.67 -1.04 13.54
N GLU A 33 -21.39 -0.80 14.81
CA GLU A 33 -22.35 -0.17 15.72
C GLU A 33 -22.58 1.31 15.34
N GLU A 34 -23.51 1.97 16.03
CA GLU A 34 -23.76 3.40 15.83
C GLU A 34 -22.46 4.19 16.05
N ALA A 35 -22.10 5.04 15.08
CA ALA A 35 -20.84 5.76 15.11
C ALA A 35 -20.83 6.79 16.26
N ALA A 36 -20.21 6.41 17.38
CA ALA A 36 -19.88 7.34 18.45
C ALA A 36 -18.75 8.26 17.99
N GLY A 37 -19.12 9.42 17.43
CA GLY A 37 -18.17 10.47 17.07
C GLY A 37 -17.52 11.11 18.30
N PHE A 38 -16.51 11.94 18.06
CA PHE A 38 -15.93 12.79 19.11
C PHE A 38 -16.80 14.05 19.33
N PRO A 39 -16.74 14.67 20.53
CA PRO A 39 -17.45 15.92 20.80
C PRO A 39 -17.15 17.01 19.76
N GLU A 40 -18.14 17.87 19.48
CA GLU A 40 -17.94 18.99 18.56
C GLU A 40 -16.82 19.92 19.04
N GLY A 41 -16.00 20.40 18.10
CA GLY A 41 -14.86 21.26 18.39
C GLY A 41 -13.56 20.52 18.71
N GLU A 42 -13.63 19.20 18.93
CA GLU A 42 -12.43 18.40 19.17
C GLU A 42 -11.77 17.92 17.88
N SER A 43 -10.46 18.06 17.81
CA SER A 43 -9.68 17.68 16.62
C SER A 43 -8.82 16.46 16.90
N VAL A 44 -9.14 15.35 16.22
CA VAL A 44 -8.33 14.12 16.26
C VAL A 44 -6.89 14.40 15.78
N ILE A 45 -6.73 15.24 14.77
CA ILE A 45 -5.42 15.59 14.19
C ILE A 45 -4.53 16.30 15.23
N HIS A 46 -5.07 17.28 15.96
CA HIS A 46 -4.31 17.96 17.02
C HIS A 46 -3.91 16.98 18.12
N ASN A 47 -4.83 16.12 18.54
CA ASN A 47 -4.57 15.12 19.57
C ASN A 47 -3.49 14.10 19.14
N ILE A 48 -3.51 13.63 17.89
CA ILE A 48 -2.41 12.81 17.34
C ILE A 48 -1.07 13.55 17.42
N GLY A 49 -1.06 14.85 17.11
CA GLY A 49 0.12 15.70 17.26
C GLY A 49 0.60 15.80 18.71
N TYR A 50 -0.31 15.96 19.67
CA TYR A 50 0.02 15.95 21.09
C TYR A 50 0.56 14.59 21.55
N ALA A 51 -0.02 13.48 21.10
CA ALA A 51 0.47 12.14 21.39
C ALA A 51 1.89 11.92 20.84
N LEU A 52 2.21 12.43 19.65
CA LEU A 52 3.54 12.30 19.03
C LEU A 52 4.65 12.91 19.90
N PHE A 53 4.36 14.02 20.57
CA PHE A 53 5.30 14.71 21.47
C PHE A 53 5.08 14.36 22.94
N ASN A 54 4.28 13.33 23.24
CA ASN A 54 3.96 12.90 24.60
C ASN A 54 3.40 14.03 25.49
N LEU A 55 2.54 14.87 24.92
CA LEU A 55 1.93 16.02 25.60
C LEU A 55 0.59 15.68 26.28
N GLY A 56 0.11 14.44 26.19
CA GLY A 56 -1.18 14.01 26.76
C GLY A 56 -1.33 14.24 28.27
N GLY A 57 -0.23 14.21 29.02
CA GLY A 57 -0.23 14.50 30.47
C GLY A 57 -0.25 15.99 30.85
N HIS A 58 -0.35 16.91 29.88
CA HIS A 58 -0.27 18.36 30.11
C HIS A 58 -1.62 19.07 29.91
N ASP A 59 -2.74 18.35 30.03
CA ASP A 59 -4.12 18.85 29.90
C ASP A 59 -4.44 19.54 28.55
N VAL A 60 -3.58 19.36 27.53
CA VAL A 60 -3.81 19.86 26.17
C VAL A 60 -4.51 18.86 25.27
N ALA A 61 -4.46 17.57 25.63
CA ALA A 61 -5.12 16.50 24.89
C ALA A 61 -6.52 16.26 25.45
N THR A 62 -7.48 16.22 24.54
CA THR A 62 -8.92 16.08 24.81
C THR A 62 -9.47 14.75 24.32
N ILE A 63 -8.74 14.06 23.42
CA ILE A 63 -9.09 12.76 22.85
C ILE A 63 -7.94 11.78 23.13
N PRO A 64 -8.22 10.56 23.64
CA PRO A 64 -7.22 9.49 23.72
C PRO A 64 -6.83 9.06 22.30
N SER A 65 -5.63 9.48 21.87
CA SER A 65 -5.22 9.43 20.46
C SER A 65 -3.98 8.60 20.18
N GLU A 66 -3.44 7.94 21.21
CA GLU A 66 -2.29 7.06 21.13
C GLU A 66 -2.54 5.89 20.18
N GLY A 67 -3.77 5.34 20.18
CA GLY A 67 -4.17 4.29 19.25
C GLY A 67 -4.19 4.76 17.80
N PHE A 68 -4.66 5.99 17.55
CA PHE A 68 -4.63 6.60 16.22
C PHE A 68 -3.20 6.88 15.77
N LEU A 69 -2.34 7.38 16.65
CA LEU A 69 -0.92 7.57 16.37
C LEU A 69 -0.24 6.25 16.04
N ALA A 70 -0.49 5.20 16.82
CA ALA A 70 0.06 3.87 16.57
C ALA A 70 -0.39 3.33 15.21
N ALA A 71 -1.69 3.40 14.90
CA ALA A 71 -2.23 2.98 13.61
C ALA A 71 -1.62 3.80 12.45
N PHE A 72 -1.49 5.12 12.60
CA PHE A 72 -0.86 5.99 11.61
C PHE A 72 0.60 5.59 11.34
N LEU A 73 1.39 5.34 12.38
CA LEU A 73 2.79 4.90 12.23
C LEU A 73 2.91 3.51 11.62
N ILE A 74 2.03 2.57 11.97
CA ILE A 74 1.98 1.23 11.36
C ILE A 74 1.68 1.34 9.87
N VAL A 75 0.69 2.14 9.50
CA VAL A 75 0.33 2.37 8.09
C VAL A 75 1.47 3.05 7.34
N ALA A 76 2.11 4.07 7.93
CA ALA A 76 3.25 4.74 7.33
C ALA A 76 4.39 3.75 7.02
N LEU A 77 4.75 2.89 7.98
CA LEU A 77 5.75 1.85 7.79
C LEU A 77 5.34 0.81 6.75
N ALA A 78 4.09 0.36 6.79
CA ALA A 78 3.58 -0.63 5.84
C ALA A 78 3.58 -0.08 4.41
N LEU A 79 3.21 1.19 4.21
CA LEU A 79 3.23 1.85 2.91
C LEU A 79 4.65 2.00 2.37
N ASP A 80 5.61 2.37 3.22
CA ASP A 80 7.03 2.47 2.86
C ASP A 80 7.56 1.12 2.34
N VAL A 81 7.39 0.06 3.13
CA VAL A 81 7.79 -1.30 2.76
C VAL A 81 7.05 -1.81 1.53
N ALA A 82 5.77 -1.48 1.37
CA ALA A 82 5.00 -1.89 0.20
C ALA A 82 5.52 -1.24 -1.08
N VAL A 83 5.85 0.05 -1.05
CA VAL A 83 6.42 0.76 -2.19
C VAL A 83 7.81 0.21 -2.54
N ASP A 84 8.68 0.02 -1.54
CA ASP A 84 10.00 -0.58 -1.75
C ASP A 84 9.91 -1.99 -2.30
N GLY A 85 9.00 -2.81 -1.77
CA GLY A 85 8.71 -4.15 -2.26
C GLY A 85 8.19 -4.13 -3.71
N ALA A 86 7.28 -3.21 -4.04
CA ALA A 86 6.76 -3.07 -5.39
C ALA A 86 7.86 -2.67 -6.38
N ILE A 87 8.74 -1.74 -6.01
CA ILE A 87 9.88 -1.32 -6.84
C ILE A 87 10.86 -2.49 -7.01
N TYR A 88 11.19 -3.19 -5.92
CA TYR A 88 12.07 -4.36 -5.95
C TYR A 88 11.52 -5.47 -6.86
N LEU A 89 10.22 -5.76 -6.78
CA LEU A 89 9.55 -6.76 -7.61
C LEU A 89 9.35 -6.31 -9.07
N ALA A 90 9.23 -5.00 -9.31
CA ALA A 90 9.10 -4.44 -10.65
C ALA A 90 10.42 -4.49 -11.43
N LYS A 91 11.57 -4.50 -10.74
CA LYS A 91 12.86 -4.71 -11.37
C LYS A 91 12.91 -6.10 -11.99
N ARG A 92 13.10 -6.16 -13.31
CA ARG A 92 13.43 -7.38 -14.04
C ARG A 92 14.91 -7.37 -14.38
N GLU A 93 15.59 -8.46 -14.08
CA GLU A 93 16.96 -8.71 -14.50
C GLU A 93 16.93 -9.78 -15.59
N GLU A 94 17.59 -9.51 -16.72
CA GLU A 94 17.84 -10.48 -17.78
C GLU A 94 19.34 -10.43 -18.09
N ASP A 95 19.99 -11.60 -18.07
CA ASP A 95 21.43 -11.76 -18.33
C ASP A 95 22.34 -10.80 -17.53
N GLY A 96 22.01 -10.55 -16.26
CA GLY A 96 22.79 -9.69 -15.36
C GLY A 96 22.66 -8.19 -15.63
N THR A 97 21.75 -7.80 -16.54
CA THR A 97 21.44 -6.40 -16.84
C THR A 97 20.04 -6.06 -16.31
N ILE A 98 19.89 -4.93 -15.60
CA ILE A 98 18.58 -4.46 -15.13
C ILE A 98 17.80 -3.93 -16.32
N ILE A 99 16.78 -4.68 -16.78
CA ILE A 99 15.82 -4.24 -17.79
C ILE A 99 14.65 -3.59 -17.06
N SER A 100 14.68 -2.26 -16.93
CA SER A 100 13.55 -1.52 -16.41
C SER A 100 12.35 -1.65 -17.36
N ALA A 101 11.24 -2.18 -16.86
CA ALA A 101 9.98 -2.31 -17.60
C ALA A 101 9.39 -0.95 -18.06
N VAL A 102 9.82 0.15 -17.43
CA VAL A 102 9.42 1.51 -17.81
C VAL A 102 10.12 1.95 -19.10
N GLY A 103 11.36 1.52 -19.34
CA GLY A 103 12.13 1.90 -20.53
C GLY A 103 11.57 1.31 -21.83
N THR A 104 11.11 0.06 -21.79
CA THR A 104 10.59 -0.64 -22.97
C THR A 104 9.14 -0.25 -23.32
N ALA A 105 8.36 0.19 -22.33
CA ALA A 105 6.99 0.66 -22.55
C ALA A 105 6.92 1.97 -23.37
N PHE A 106 7.99 2.77 -23.38
CA PHE A 106 8.07 4.00 -24.18
C PHE A 106 8.68 3.80 -25.59
N THR A 107 9.26 2.65 -25.91
CA THR A 107 10.04 2.46 -27.15
C THR A 107 9.35 1.68 -28.28
N ASP A 108 8.11 1.22 -28.12
CA ASP A 108 7.36 0.48 -29.17
C ASP A 108 6.66 1.39 -30.22
N GLY A 109 7.18 2.60 -30.41
CA GLY A 109 6.58 3.61 -31.32
C GLY A 109 7.05 3.54 -32.78
N GLY A 110 7.89 2.57 -33.15
CA GLY A 110 8.48 2.48 -34.50
C GLY A 110 7.85 1.37 -35.33
N LYS A 111 6.98 1.71 -36.28
CA LYS A 111 6.61 0.79 -37.36
C LYS A 111 7.84 0.59 -38.27
N ASP A 112 8.30 -0.65 -38.38
CA ASP A 112 9.20 -1.08 -39.46
C ASP A 112 8.46 -0.97 -40.81
N GLY A 113 8.52 0.22 -41.41
CA GLY A 113 8.05 0.49 -42.75
C GLY A 113 9.26 0.77 -43.64
N GLY A 114 9.79 -0.27 -44.30
CA GLY A 114 10.98 -0.12 -45.12
C GLY A 114 11.34 -1.30 -46.01
N GLU A 115 10.37 -2.01 -46.58
CA GLU A 115 10.62 -2.85 -47.77
C GLU A 115 10.03 -2.17 -49.00
N ARG A 116 10.88 -1.43 -49.74
CA ARG A 116 10.71 -1.10 -51.16
C ARG A 116 12.06 -1.00 -51.83
#